data_AF-A0A1G3QNY0-F1
#
_entry.id   AF-A0A1G3QNY0-F1
#
_cell.length_a   1.000
_cell.length_b   1.000
_cell.length_c   1.000
_cell.angle_alpha   90.00
_cell.angle_beta   90.00
_cell.angle_gamma   90.00
#
_symmetry.space_group_name_H-M   'P 1'
#
loop_
_entity.id
_entity.type
_entity.pdbx_description
1 polymer ?
#
loop_
_entity_poly.entity_id
_entity_poly.type
_entity_poly.pdbx_seq_one_letter_code
_entity_poly.pdbx_strand_id
1 'polypeptide(L)'
;MHFNKAAMCALLSACLLAAGCAKIPDKLISPIVKIEQAIKDNTEHYILRFNAGIQNENSSTALMNVTGAVSFVDPDGSTMIMSIPFELPVILPLETGIIELTKTYPENEIMPLVILLGSDKEKLLKDKGVERSFFDDKIVKLEISGYKKDDIRDVLKDKLNEKN
;
A
#
# COMPACT_ATOMS: atom_id res chain seq x y z
N MET A 1 56.97 -10.52 -21.93
CA MET A 1 56.07 -10.51 -20.75
C MET A 1 54.66 -10.82 -21.25
N HIS A 2 54.25 -12.08 -21.15
CA HIS A 2 52.94 -12.53 -21.62
C HIS A 2 51.87 -12.13 -20.60
N PHE A 3 51.06 -11.13 -20.93
CA PHE A 3 49.86 -10.83 -20.17
C PHE A 3 48.88 -12.00 -20.32
N ASN A 4 48.70 -12.73 -19.23
CA ASN A 4 47.91 -13.95 -19.17
C ASN A 4 46.42 -13.57 -19.21
N LYS A 5 45.79 -13.72 -20.38
CA LYS A 5 44.39 -13.33 -20.66
C LYS A 5 43.36 -13.99 -19.72
N ALA A 6 43.75 -15.04 -19.01
CA ALA A 6 42.90 -15.73 -18.04
C ALA A 6 42.56 -14.89 -16.79
N ALA A 7 43.40 -13.91 -16.42
CA ALA A 7 43.17 -13.10 -15.22
C ALA A 7 42.06 -12.02 -15.41
N MET A 8 41.73 -11.68 -16.66
CA MET A 8 40.75 -10.62 -16.95
C MET A 8 39.30 -11.12 -16.98
N CYS A 9 39.08 -12.44 -17.17
CA CYS A 9 37.74 -13.02 -17.17
C CYS A 9 37.19 -13.31 -15.76
N ALA A 10 38.04 -13.43 -14.74
CA ALA A 10 37.59 -13.75 -13.38
C ALA A 10 36.99 -12.55 -12.62
N LEU A 11 37.34 -11.32 -13.02
CA LEU A 11 36.84 -10.09 -12.38
C LEU A 11 35.45 -9.66 -12.86
N LEU A 12 34.98 -10.13 -14.03
CA LEU A 12 33.62 -9.86 -14.49
C LEU A 12 32.56 -10.77 -13.86
N SER A 13 32.95 -11.94 -13.33
CA SER A 13 32.01 -12.92 -12.77
C SER A 13 31.61 -12.63 -11.31
N ALA A 14 32.33 -11.75 -10.60
CA ALA A 14 32.07 -11.46 -9.20
C ALA A 14 31.01 -10.37 -8.97
N CYS A 15 30.66 -9.57 -9.99
CA CYS A 15 29.61 -8.54 -9.90
C CYS A 15 28.24 -9.00 -10.43
N LEU A 16 28.14 -10.24 -10.95
CA LEU A 16 26.89 -10.85 -11.42
C LEU A 16 26.18 -11.67 -10.33
N LEU A 17 26.65 -11.61 -9.08
CA LEU A 17 25.88 -12.06 -7.93
C LEU A 17 24.74 -11.08 -7.72
N ALA A 18 23.63 -11.42 -8.34
CA ALA A 18 22.29 -10.93 -8.14
C ALA A 18 21.97 -10.73 -6.65
N ALA A 19 22.36 -9.56 -6.11
CA ALA A 19 21.47 -8.83 -5.24
C ALA A 19 20.26 -8.48 -6.10
N GLY A 20 19.34 -9.43 -6.26
CA GLY A 20 17.98 -9.14 -6.67
C GLY A 20 17.48 -8.14 -5.65
N CYS A 21 17.54 -6.86 -5.99
CA CYS A 21 16.95 -5.79 -5.20
C CYS A 21 15.49 -6.14 -5.08
N ALA A 22 15.12 -6.79 -3.98
CA ALA A 22 13.76 -7.21 -3.79
C ALA A 22 12.90 -5.94 -3.74
N LYS A 23 12.10 -5.74 -4.79
CA LYS A 23 11.38 -4.50 -5.05
C LYS A 23 10.23 -4.42 -4.06
N ILE A 24 10.17 -3.33 -3.32
CA ILE A 24 9.11 -3.04 -2.37
C ILE A 24 7.96 -2.41 -3.16
N PRO A 25 6.69 -2.71 -2.84
CA PRO A 25 5.56 -2.00 -3.44
C PRO A 25 5.68 -0.49 -3.17
N ASP A 26 5.60 0.32 -4.22
CA ASP A 26 5.78 1.77 -4.19
C ASP A 26 4.55 2.54 -4.69
N LYS A 27 3.52 1.82 -5.14
CA LYS A 27 2.28 2.38 -5.67
C LYS A 27 1.05 1.57 -5.27
N LEU A 28 -0.08 2.24 -5.26
CA LEU A 28 -1.40 1.63 -5.12
C LEU A 28 -1.92 1.18 -6.49
N ILE A 29 -2.62 0.06 -6.51
CA ILE A 29 -3.32 -0.46 -7.69
C ILE A 29 -4.81 -0.26 -7.47
N SER A 30 -5.44 0.48 -8.39
CA SER A 30 -6.88 0.73 -8.41
C SER A 30 -7.43 1.20 -7.05
N PRO A 31 -6.88 2.29 -6.45
CA PRO A 31 -7.39 2.80 -5.19
C PRO A 31 -8.84 3.29 -5.34
N ILE A 32 -9.69 2.90 -4.40
CA ILE A 32 -11.08 3.30 -4.29
C ILE A 32 -11.31 3.82 -2.88
N VAL A 33 -11.87 5.03 -2.77
CA VAL A 33 -12.36 5.56 -1.50
C VAL A 33 -13.85 5.84 -1.59
N LYS A 34 -14.55 5.50 -0.52
CA LYS A 34 -15.97 5.79 -0.32
C LYS A 34 -16.16 6.41 1.05
N ILE A 35 -16.88 7.53 1.12
CA ILE A 35 -17.25 8.18 2.38
C ILE A 35 -18.77 8.31 2.40
N GLU A 36 -19.39 7.82 3.46
CA GLU A 36 -20.84 7.89 3.66
C GLU A 36 -21.15 8.44 5.06
N GLN A 37 -22.28 9.12 5.18
CA GLN A 37 -22.76 9.55 6.48
C GLN A 37 -23.25 8.35 7.30
N ALA A 38 -23.00 8.35 8.60
CA ALA A 38 -23.54 7.40 9.55
C ALA A 38 -23.99 8.13 10.83
N ILE A 39 -24.98 7.56 11.51
CA ILE A 39 -25.35 8.01 12.85
C ILE A 39 -24.79 7.00 13.84
N LYS A 40 -23.96 7.47 14.77
CA LYS A 40 -23.42 6.65 15.84
C LYS A 40 -23.65 7.38 17.16
N ASP A 41 -24.23 6.69 18.15
CA ASP A 41 -24.49 7.25 19.49
C ASP A 41 -25.27 8.58 19.45
N ASN A 42 -26.25 8.69 18.53
CA ASN A 42 -27.05 9.89 18.28
C ASN A 42 -26.24 11.13 17.84
N THR A 43 -25.02 10.93 17.34
CA THR A 43 -24.13 11.96 16.82
C THR A 43 -23.74 11.66 15.38
N GLU A 44 -23.62 12.71 14.57
CA GLU A 44 -23.25 12.63 13.16
C GLU A 44 -21.80 12.16 13.02
N HIS A 45 -21.61 11.07 12.28
CA HIS A 45 -20.33 10.47 11.97
C HIS A 45 -20.25 10.16 10.47
N TYR A 46 -19.05 9.81 10.01
CA TYR A 46 -18.80 9.46 8.63
C TYR A 46 -17.99 8.17 8.58
N ILE A 47 -18.42 7.24 7.73
CA ILE A 47 -17.70 5.99 7.48
C ILE A 47 -16.88 6.18 6.22
N LEU A 48 -15.56 6.08 6.37
CA LEU A 48 -14.62 5.96 5.27
C LEU A 48 -14.34 4.49 5.01
N ARG A 49 -14.45 4.07 3.75
CA ARG A 49 -13.96 2.80 3.24
C ARG A 49 -12.90 3.05 2.19
N PHE A 50 -11.74 2.42 2.32
CA PHE A 50 -10.66 2.49 1.35
C PHE A 50 -10.28 1.07 0.92
N ASN A 51 -10.11 0.89 -0.38
CA ASN A 51 -9.66 -0.36 -0.99
C ASN A 51 -8.57 -0.08 -2.01
N ALA A 52 -7.48 -0.85 -1.98
CA ALA A 52 -6.46 -0.81 -3.02
C ALA A 52 -5.64 -2.10 -3.03
N GLY A 53 -5.02 -2.41 -4.17
CA GLY A 53 -3.98 -3.43 -4.24
C GLY A 53 -2.59 -2.85 -4.02
N ILE A 54 -1.67 -3.63 -3.48
CA ILE A 54 -0.23 -3.41 -3.57
C ILE A 54 0.44 -4.68 -4.09
N GLN A 55 1.24 -4.58 -5.15
CA GLN A 55 1.79 -5.76 -5.83
C GLN A 55 3.20 -6.08 -5.36
N ASN A 56 3.40 -7.35 -4.98
CA ASN A 56 4.73 -7.89 -4.80
C ASN A 56 5.29 -8.35 -6.15
N GLU A 57 6.18 -7.56 -6.74
CA GLU A 57 6.80 -7.87 -8.04
C GLU A 57 7.97 -8.86 -7.93
N ASN A 58 8.30 -9.36 -6.74
CA ASN A 58 9.38 -10.33 -6.55
C ASN A 58 8.94 -11.72 -6.99
N SER A 59 9.84 -12.48 -7.63
CA SER A 59 9.54 -13.83 -8.15
C SER A 59 9.71 -14.96 -7.13
N SER A 60 10.52 -14.76 -6.09
CA SER A 60 10.80 -15.79 -5.06
C SER A 60 10.73 -15.28 -3.63
N THR A 61 10.46 -13.99 -3.41
CA THR A 61 10.43 -13.37 -2.08
C THR A 61 9.00 -13.05 -1.67
N ALA A 62 8.55 -13.62 -0.56
CA ALA A 62 7.33 -13.21 0.11
C ALA A 62 7.61 -12.00 1.00
N LEU A 63 6.67 -11.06 1.06
CA LEU A 63 6.70 -9.94 1.98
C LEU A 63 5.80 -10.28 3.17
N MET A 64 6.38 -10.40 4.36
CA MET A 64 5.69 -10.76 5.60
C MET A 64 5.51 -9.53 6.48
N ASN A 65 4.39 -9.46 7.21
CA ASN A 65 4.07 -8.39 8.17
C ASN A 65 4.31 -6.99 7.59
N VAL A 66 3.71 -6.73 6.42
CA VAL A 66 3.84 -5.45 5.73
C VAL A 66 3.01 -4.41 6.47
N THR A 67 3.66 -3.41 7.05
CA THR A 67 3.01 -2.28 7.71
C THR A 67 3.25 -1.01 6.90
N GLY A 68 2.26 -0.13 6.88
CA GLY A 68 2.36 1.11 6.16
C GLY A 68 1.19 2.04 6.43
N ALA A 69 1.08 3.07 5.61
CA ALA A 69 -0.06 3.97 5.59
C ALA A 69 -0.43 4.38 4.17
N VAL A 70 -1.72 4.68 4.00
CA VAL A 70 -2.23 5.38 2.83
C VAL A 70 -2.45 6.83 3.23
N SER A 71 -1.72 7.73 2.57
CA SER A 71 -1.75 9.16 2.86
C SER A 71 -2.48 9.92 1.75
N PHE A 72 -3.48 10.71 2.14
CA PHE A 72 -4.13 11.69 1.28
C PHE A 72 -3.44 13.03 1.48
N VAL A 73 -2.98 13.63 0.39
CA VAL A 73 -2.30 14.93 0.39
C VAL A 73 -3.03 15.88 -0.54
N ASP A 74 -2.81 17.18 -0.34
CA ASP A 74 -3.23 18.18 -1.30
C ASP A 74 -2.58 18.00 -2.68
N PRO A 75 -3.14 18.58 -3.75
CA PRO A 75 -2.61 18.40 -5.11
C PRO A 75 -1.17 18.89 -5.32
N ASP A 76 -0.69 19.83 -4.50
CA ASP A 76 0.70 20.29 -4.52
C ASP A 76 1.64 19.40 -3.67
N GLY A 77 1.08 18.48 -2.89
CA GLY A 77 1.78 17.52 -2.05
C GLY A 77 2.44 18.12 -0.81
N SER A 78 2.11 19.37 -0.46
CA SER A 78 2.69 20.11 0.66
C SER A 78 2.06 19.77 2.01
N THR A 79 0.77 19.42 2.03
CA THR A 79 0.01 19.20 3.25
C THR A 79 -0.63 17.81 3.27
N MET A 80 -0.37 17.07 4.34
CA MET A 80 -1.07 15.81 4.60
C MET A 80 -2.48 16.10 5.15
N ILE A 81 -3.50 15.64 4.43
CA ILE A 81 -4.91 15.80 4.79
C ILE A 81 -5.36 14.70 5.74
N MET A 82 -4.99 13.46 5.44
CA MET A 82 -5.34 12.29 6.25
C MET A 82 -4.34 11.18 5.97
N SER A 83 -4.01 10.39 6.99
CA SER A 83 -3.21 9.17 6.80
C SER A 83 -3.86 8.02 7.56
N ILE A 84 -3.98 6.88 6.90
CA ILE A 84 -4.67 5.71 7.44
C ILE A 84 -3.68 4.54 7.45
N PRO A 85 -3.28 4.05 8.64
CA PRO A 85 -2.36 2.94 8.73
C PRO A 85 -3.03 1.63 8.29
N PHE A 86 -2.23 0.74 7.71
CA PHE A 86 -2.62 -0.61 7.36
C PHE A 86 -1.55 -1.62 7.75
N GLU A 87 -1.98 -2.88 7.83
CA GLU A 87 -1.11 -4.03 8.04
C GLU A 87 -1.60 -5.17 7.15
N LEU A 88 -0.66 -5.86 6.49
CA LEU A 88 -0.92 -7.08 5.73
C LEU A 88 0.01 -8.19 6.23
N PRO A 89 -0.54 -9.36 6.60
CA PRO A 89 0.27 -10.44 7.17
C PRO A 89 1.26 -11.03 6.17
N VAL A 90 0.87 -11.14 4.90
CA VAL A 90 1.70 -11.71 3.85
C VAL A 90 1.27 -11.22 2.47
N ILE A 91 2.26 -11.03 1.59
CA ILE A 91 2.08 -10.87 0.15
C ILE A 91 3.04 -11.84 -0.54
N LEU A 92 2.51 -12.88 -1.16
CA LEU A 92 3.33 -13.90 -1.83
C LEU A 92 4.00 -13.34 -3.10
N PRO A 93 5.04 -14.01 -3.62
CA PRO A 93 5.69 -13.60 -4.86
C PRO A 93 4.67 -13.46 -6.01
N LEU A 94 4.78 -12.37 -6.78
CA LEU A 94 3.94 -12.06 -7.93
C LEU A 94 2.44 -11.90 -7.62
N GLU A 95 2.06 -11.84 -6.34
CA GLU A 95 0.68 -11.61 -5.90
C GLU A 95 0.43 -10.15 -5.50
N THR A 96 -0.85 -9.82 -5.38
CA THR A 96 -1.34 -8.53 -4.91
C THR A 96 -1.87 -8.67 -3.49
N GLY A 97 -1.29 -7.91 -2.55
CA GLY A 97 -1.85 -7.71 -1.23
C GLY A 97 -3.01 -6.72 -1.31
N ILE A 98 -4.12 -7.01 -0.64
CA ILE A 98 -5.32 -6.15 -0.66
C ILE A 98 -5.37 -5.35 0.63
N ILE A 99 -5.25 -4.02 0.50
CA ILE A 99 -5.51 -3.08 1.60
C ILE A 99 -7.01 -2.81 1.62
N GLU A 100 -7.68 -3.26 2.67
CA GLU A 100 -9.09 -2.96 2.95
C GLU A 100 -9.19 -2.27 4.32
N LEU A 101 -9.67 -1.03 4.33
CA LEU A 101 -9.73 -0.20 5.52
C LEU A 101 -11.15 0.33 5.68
N THR A 102 -11.70 0.21 6.89
CA THR A 102 -12.95 0.87 7.29
C THR A 102 -12.73 1.62 8.59
N LYS A 103 -13.02 2.92 8.59
CA LYS A 103 -12.85 3.80 9.75
C LYS A 103 -14.04 4.73 9.87
N THR A 104 -14.35 5.12 11.10
CA THR A 104 -15.41 6.06 11.42
C THR A 104 -14.78 7.31 12.00
N TYR A 105 -15.17 8.47 11.47
CA TYR A 105 -14.62 9.76 11.82
C TYR A 105 -15.73 10.75 12.18
N PRO A 106 -15.46 11.69 13.10
CA PRO A 106 -16.30 12.87 13.26
C PRO A 106 -16.13 13.81 12.06
N GLU A 107 -17.08 14.73 11.91
CA GLU A 107 -17.13 15.67 10.77
C GLU A 107 -15.83 16.47 10.59
N ASN A 108 -15.28 17.03 11.67
CA ASN A 108 -14.08 17.88 11.63
C ASN A 108 -12.84 17.14 11.12
N GLU A 109 -12.77 15.83 11.28
CA GLU A 109 -11.63 15.01 10.83
C GLU A 109 -11.80 14.56 9.37
N ILE A 110 -13.02 14.33 8.91
CA ILE A 110 -13.27 13.75 7.58
C ILE A 110 -13.56 14.79 6.49
N MET A 111 -14.09 15.97 6.84
CA MET A 111 -14.46 17.00 5.87
C MET A 111 -13.31 17.49 4.98
N PRO A 112 -12.07 17.67 5.49
CA PRO A 112 -10.94 18.01 4.62
C PRO A 112 -10.74 17.03 3.46
N LEU A 113 -10.90 15.73 3.72
CA LEU A 113 -10.84 14.70 2.69
C LEU A 113 -12.06 14.75 1.75
N VAL A 114 -13.27 14.96 2.29
CA VAL A 114 -14.48 15.12 1.46
C VAL A 114 -14.34 16.27 0.45
N ILE A 115 -13.77 17.39 0.89
CA ILE A 115 -13.48 18.55 0.04
C ILE A 115 -12.42 18.20 -1.01
N LEU A 116 -11.34 17.52 -0.63
CA LEU A 116 -10.31 17.05 -1.56
C LEU A 116 -10.89 16.15 -2.67
N LEU A 117 -11.89 15.32 -2.34
CA LEU A 117 -12.59 14.46 -3.31
C LEU A 117 -13.58 15.24 -4.21
N GLY A 118 -13.64 16.56 -4.09
CA GLY A 118 -14.50 17.44 -4.90
C GLY A 118 -15.97 17.44 -4.45
N SER A 119 -16.23 17.12 -3.18
CA SER A 119 -17.55 17.18 -2.57
C SER A 119 -17.59 18.21 -1.43
N ASP A 120 -18.70 18.26 -0.71
CA ASP A 120 -18.92 19.08 0.49
C ASP A 120 -20.01 18.43 1.34
N LYS A 121 -20.29 18.98 2.53
CA LYS A 121 -21.30 18.44 3.44
C LYS A 121 -22.68 18.35 2.78
N GLU A 122 -23.11 19.40 2.09
CA GLU A 122 -24.44 19.46 1.48
C GLU A 122 -24.61 18.40 0.39
N LYS A 123 -23.61 18.26 -0.49
CA LYS A 123 -23.59 17.21 -1.53
C LYS A 123 -23.54 15.82 -0.92
N LEU A 124 -22.71 15.60 0.11
CA LEU A 124 -22.59 14.29 0.74
C LEU A 124 -23.93 13.86 1.38
N LEU A 125 -24.65 14.78 2.00
CA LEU A 125 -26.00 14.54 2.53
C LEU A 125 -27.01 14.22 1.44
N LYS A 126 -27.00 15.00 0.35
CA LYS A 126 -27.92 14.85 -0.78
C LYS A 126 -27.70 13.54 -1.53
N ASP A 127 -26.43 13.22 -1.80
CA ASP A 127 -26.02 12.08 -2.64
C ASP A 127 -25.79 10.81 -1.81
N LYS A 128 -25.94 10.91 -0.48
CA LYS A 128 -25.73 9.83 0.51
C LYS A 128 -24.32 9.26 0.51
N GLY A 129 -23.34 10.05 0.07
CA GLY A 129 -21.94 9.70 0.09
C GLY A 129 -21.14 10.32 -1.05
N VAL A 130 -19.84 10.04 -1.05
CA VAL A 130 -18.92 10.34 -2.16
C VAL A 130 -18.07 9.11 -2.42
N GLU A 131 -17.89 8.76 -3.69
CA GLU A 131 -17.04 7.67 -4.13
C GLU A 131 -16.07 8.16 -5.21
N ARG A 132 -14.80 7.76 -5.09
CA ARG A 132 -13.75 8.02 -6.09
C ARG A 132 -12.93 6.76 -6.29
N SER A 133 -12.71 6.40 -7.55
CA SER A 133 -11.89 5.26 -7.98
C SER A 133 -10.77 5.68 -8.94
N PHE A 134 -10.74 6.96 -9.32
CA PHE A 134 -9.68 7.56 -10.13
C PHE A 134 -9.03 8.66 -9.30
N PHE A 135 -7.77 8.46 -8.97
CA PHE A 135 -6.96 9.40 -8.23
C PHE A 135 -5.79 9.85 -9.12
N ASP A 136 -5.43 11.12 -9.04
CA ASP A 136 -4.11 11.54 -9.49
C ASP A 136 -3.09 10.94 -8.50
N ASP A 137 -2.02 10.33 -9.01
CA ASP A 137 -0.95 9.73 -8.19
C ASP A 137 -0.33 10.75 -7.22
N LYS A 138 -0.58 12.05 -7.43
CA LYS A 138 -0.17 13.13 -6.53
C LYS A 138 -0.97 13.20 -5.23
N ILE A 139 -2.25 12.82 -5.22
CA ILE A 139 -3.16 13.05 -4.08
C ILE A 139 -3.30 11.85 -3.14
N VAL A 140 -2.96 10.64 -3.58
CA VAL A 140 -2.94 9.44 -2.72
C VAL A 140 -1.58 8.77 -2.82
N LYS A 141 -0.92 8.62 -1.67
CA LYS A 141 0.43 8.07 -1.55
C LYS A 141 0.43 6.79 -0.72
N LEU A 142 1.26 5.85 -1.15
CA LEU A 142 1.60 4.65 -0.38
C LEU A 142 2.90 4.89 0.38
N GLU A 143 2.88 4.62 1.68
CA GLU A 143 4.08 4.62 2.51
C GLU A 143 4.22 3.26 3.18
N ILE A 144 5.27 2.51 2.83
CA ILE A 144 5.62 1.26 3.52
C ILE A 144 6.60 1.59 4.64
N SER A 145 6.20 1.34 5.89
CA SER A 145 7.00 1.63 7.08
C SER A 145 7.75 0.41 7.60
N GLY A 146 7.31 -0.80 7.28
CA GLY A 146 7.94 -2.04 7.75
C GLY A 146 7.51 -3.26 6.94
N TYR A 147 8.40 -4.24 6.84
CA TYR A 147 8.13 -5.56 6.29
C TYR A 147 9.30 -6.51 6.61
N LYS A 148 9.07 -7.81 6.50
CA LYS A 148 10.11 -8.85 6.49
C LYS A 148 10.12 -9.54 5.13
N LYS A 149 11.30 -9.92 4.63
CA LYS A 149 11.49 -10.65 3.37
C LYS A 149 11.87 -12.09 3.67
N ASP A 150 11.04 -13.03 3.23
CA ASP A 150 11.29 -14.45 3.37
C ASP A 150 11.31 -15.13 1.99
N ASP A 151 12.17 -16.13 1.80
CA ASP A 151 12.13 -16.95 0.59
C ASP A 151 10.86 -17.81 0.61
N ILE A 152 10.16 -17.87 -0.52
CA ILE A 152 8.91 -18.62 -0.65
C ILE A 152 9.05 -20.09 -0.26
N ARG A 153 10.22 -20.69 -0.48
CA ARG A 153 10.47 -22.09 -0.11
C ARG A 153 10.42 -22.30 1.39
N ASP A 154 10.87 -21.33 2.17
CA ASP A 154 10.88 -21.42 3.63
C ASP A 154 9.48 -21.16 4.18
N VAL A 155 8.76 -20.16 3.65
CA VAL A 155 7.35 -19.88 3.98
C VAL A 155 6.46 -21.11 3.73
N LEU A 156 6.66 -21.82 2.62
CA LEU A 156 5.87 -23.01 2.30
C LEU A 156 6.20 -24.22 3.20
N LYS A 157 7.46 -24.39 3.63
CA LYS A 157 7.86 -25.46 4.55
C LYS A 157 7.24 -25.27 5.93
N ASP A 158 7.25 -24.04 6.45
CA ASP A 158 6.70 -23.75 7.77
C ASP A 158 5.18 -24.02 7.81
N LYS A 159 4.45 -23.62 6.76
CA LYS A 159 3.01 -23.92 6.63
C LYS A 159 2.68 -25.41 6.54
N LEU A 160 3.57 -26.23 5.98
CA LEU A 160 3.38 -27.68 5.90
C LEU A 160 3.60 -28.34 7.28
N ASN A 161 4.51 -27.80 8.08
CA ASN A 161 4.81 -28.30 9.41
C ASN A 161 3.76 -27.91 10.45
N GLU A 162 3.09 -26.76 10.32
CA GLU A 162 1.98 -26.33 11.20
C GLU A 162 0.72 -27.20 11.10
N LYS A 163 0.58 -28.01 10.03
CA LYS A 163 -0.58 -28.89 9.82
C LYS A 163 -0.39 -30.33 10.35
N ASN A 164 0.77 -30.63 10.94
CA ASN A 164 1.08 -31.92 11.57
C ASN A 164 1.19 -31.77 13.09
#